data_AF-A0A3P7NF24-F1
#
_entry.id   AF-A0A3P7NF24-F1
#
_cell.length_a   1.000
_cell.length_b   1.000
_cell.length_c   1.000
_cell.angle_alpha   90.00
_cell.angle_beta   90.00
_cell.angle_gamma   90.00
#
_symmetry.space_group_name_H-M   'P 1'
#
loop_
_entity.id
_entity.type
_entity.pdbx_description
1 polymer ?
#
loop_
_entity_poly.entity_id
_entity_poly.type
_entity_poly.pdbx_seq_one_letter_code
_entity_poly.pdbx_strand_id
1 'polypeptide(L)'
;MKTIGNIGSPPLHYDIMASLIKAADAYDDSFPAFFVVMAFMLHCHQKQTLLRCVLDRGPQVRSLSITRHWPRLIAFMYTYWDHLRVVEFKISEHRLLTILDCAWQNPLSRTAAKEAMKAIRRYTERRPQLATVWPTVDVKIPAAPMNDR
;
A
#
# COMPACT_ATOMS: atom_id res chain seq x y z
N MET A 1 -7.43 -23.82 14.88
CA MET A 1 -6.07 -23.86 15.47
C MET A 1 -5.58 -22.42 15.66
N LYS A 2 -5.39 -21.98 16.92
CA LYS A 2 -4.80 -20.68 17.25
C LYS A 2 -3.28 -20.82 17.12
N THR A 3 -2.66 -20.11 16.18
CA THR A 3 -1.21 -20.02 16.11
C THR A 3 -0.70 -19.07 17.18
N ILE A 4 0.15 -19.62 18.04
CA ILE A 4 0.86 -18.95 19.12
C ILE A 4 1.72 -17.85 18.50
N GLY A 5 1.49 -16.61 18.94
CA GLY A 5 2.22 -15.45 18.48
C GLY A 5 3.69 -15.54 18.88
N ASN A 6 4.57 -15.41 17.89
CA ASN A 6 5.99 -15.18 18.12
C ASN A 6 6.15 -13.72 18.61
N ILE A 7 6.21 -13.55 19.94
CA ILE A 7 6.46 -12.26 20.58
C ILE A 7 7.97 -12.04 20.56
N GLY A 8 8.48 -11.23 19.62
CA GLY A 8 9.81 -10.63 19.77
C GLY A 8 10.59 -10.35 18.48
N SER A 9 10.44 -11.13 17.42
CA SER A 9 11.18 -10.91 16.16
C SER A 9 10.26 -10.33 15.09
N PRO A 10 10.71 -9.33 14.30
CA PRO A 10 10.00 -8.96 13.09
C PRO A 10 9.82 -10.19 12.20
N PRO A 11 8.75 -10.26 11.38
CA PRO A 11 8.61 -11.36 10.45
C PRO A 11 9.81 -11.36 9.49
N LEU A 12 10.33 -12.53 9.11
CA LEU A 12 11.51 -12.69 8.24
C LEU A 12 11.51 -11.77 7.00
N HIS A 13 10.34 -11.52 6.41
CA HIS A 13 10.19 -10.64 5.24
C HIS A 13 10.51 -9.17 5.56
N TYR A 14 10.18 -8.72 6.78
CA TYR A 14 10.56 -7.40 7.29
C TYR A 14 12.08 -7.29 7.39
N ASP A 15 12.74 -8.26 8.02
CA ASP A 15 14.18 -8.21 8.27
C ASP A 15 14.98 -8.26 6.97
N ILE A 16 14.56 -9.09 6.01
CA ILE A 16 15.16 -9.13 4.66
C ILE A 16 14.99 -7.77 3.97
N MET A 17 13.78 -7.22 3.93
CA MET A 17 13.52 -5.93 3.29
C MET A 17 14.27 -4.79 3.97
N ALA A 18 14.31 -4.75 5.30
CA ALA A 18 15.04 -3.75 6.07
C ALA A 18 16.55 -3.84 5.81
N SER A 19 17.08 -5.06 5.68
CA SER A 19 18.49 -5.29 5.33
C SER A 19 18.81 -4.83 3.92
N LEU A 20 17.92 -5.06 2.95
CA LEU A 20 18.07 -4.57 1.58
C LEU A 20 18.04 -3.04 1.50
N ILE A 21 17.10 -2.40 2.22
CA ILE A 21 17.04 -0.92 2.32
C ILE A 21 18.34 -0.38 2.92
N LYS A 22 18.84 -1.00 4.00
CA LYS A 22 20.10 -0.60 4.63
C LYS A 22 21.30 -0.81 3.71
N ALA A 23 21.35 -1.91 2.97
CA ALA A 23 22.41 -2.18 2.00
C ALA A 23 22.40 -1.17 0.85
N ALA A 24 21.22 -0.85 0.32
CA ALA A 24 21.03 0.18 -0.69
C ALA A 24 21.43 1.58 -0.21
N ASP A 25 21.26 1.86 1.08
CA ASP A 25 21.68 3.11 1.71
C ASP A 25 23.20 3.17 1.95
N ALA A 26 23.84 2.03 2.26
CA ALA A 26 25.28 1.95 2.52
C ALA A 26 26.14 1.85 1.25
N TYR A 27 25.60 1.26 0.18
CA TYR A 27 26.31 0.94 -1.05
C TYR A 27 25.60 1.57 -2.27
N ASP A 28 25.68 2.90 -2.38
CA ASP A 28 24.95 3.69 -3.39
C ASP A 28 25.29 3.27 -4.83
N ASP A 29 26.54 2.88 -5.10
CA ASP A 29 26.98 2.40 -6.42
C ASP A 29 26.25 1.12 -6.86
N SER A 30 25.84 0.30 -5.90
CA SER A 30 25.09 -0.95 -6.12
C SER A 30 23.58 -0.76 -5.94
N PHE A 31 23.10 0.46 -5.74
CA PHE A 31 21.69 0.78 -5.54
C PHE A 31 20.76 0.13 -6.57
N PRO A 32 21.02 0.17 -7.89
CA PRO A 32 20.12 -0.43 -8.87
C PRO A 32 19.88 -1.92 -8.65
N ALA A 33 20.92 -2.68 -8.27
CA ALA A 33 20.80 -4.11 -7.97
C ALA A 33 19.91 -4.35 -6.74
N PHE A 34 20.13 -3.62 -5.65
CA PHE A 34 19.28 -3.73 -4.47
C PHE A 34 17.83 -3.31 -4.75
N PHE A 35 17.64 -2.25 -5.54
CA PHE A 35 16.31 -1.77 -5.90
C PHE A 35 15.52 -2.79 -6.71
N VAL A 36 16.16 -3.47 -7.67
CA VAL A 36 15.53 -4.57 -8.42
C VAL A 36 15.13 -5.71 -7.49
N VAL A 37 15.99 -6.11 -6.56
CA VAL A 37 15.66 -7.19 -5.60
C VAL A 37 14.49 -6.78 -4.70
N MET A 38 14.46 -5.54 -4.20
CA MET A 38 13.34 -5.02 -3.43
C MET A 38 12.03 -5.03 -4.25
N ALA A 39 12.07 -4.54 -5.49
CA ALA A 39 10.90 -4.52 -6.38
C ALA A 39 10.41 -5.95 -6.70
N PHE A 40 11.32 -6.88 -6.96
CA PHE A 40 11.01 -8.29 -7.18
C PHE A 40 10.34 -8.92 -5.95
N MET A 41 10.89 -8.68 -4.76
CA MET A 41 10.30 -9.16 -3.51
C MET A 41 8.89 -8.60 -3.30
N LEU A 42 8.67 -7.32 -3.57
CA LEU A 42 7.35 -6.69 -3.50
C LEU A 42 6.39 -7.28 -4.54
N HIS A 43 6.87 -7.63 -5.73
CA HIS A 43 6.05 -8.25 -6.77
C HIS A 43 5.57 -9.64 -6.35
N CYS A 44 6.49 -10.48 -5.89
CA CYS A 44 6.21 -11.87 -5.51
C CYS A 44 5.46 -12.00 -4.17
N HIS A 45 5.63 -11.02 -3.27
CA HIS A 45 5.08 -11.08 -1.92
C HIS A 45 4.23 -9.85 -1.59
N GLN A 46 2.92 -9.97 -1.76
CA GLN A 46 1.97 -8.93 -1.39
C GLN A 46 1.60 -9.03 0.09
N LYS A 47 2.50 -8.57 0.97
CA LYS A 47 2.35 -8.67 2.44
C LYS A 47 2.38 -7.29 3.09
N GLN A 48 1.43 -7.02 3.99
CA GLN A 48 1.38 -5.78 4.79
C GLN A 48 2.72 -5.46 5.46
N THR A 49 3.42 -6.48 5.95
CA THR A 49 4.73 -6.34 6.61
C THR A 49 5.77 -5.65 5.73
N LEU A 50 5.76 -5.89 4.42
CA LEU A 50 6.72 -5.28 3.49
C LEU A 50 6.41 -3.80 3.27
N LEU A 51 5.13 -3.46 3.09
CA LEU A 51 4.70 -2.06 3.02
C LEU A 51 5.04 -1.31 4.33
N ARG A 52 4.79 -1.93 5.48
CA ARG A 52 5.21 -1.38 6.77
C ARG A 52 6.72 -1.17 6.84
N CYS A 53 7.53 -2.12 6.38
CA CYS A 53 8.98 -1.98 6.36
C CYS A 53 9.43 -0.78 5.52
N VAL A 54 8.86 -0.60 4.32
CA VAL A 54 9.18 0.54 3.45
C VAL A 54 8.77 1.86 4.11
N LEU A 55 7.60 1.92 4.76
CA LEU A 55 7.15 3.11 5.49
C LEU A 55 7.99 3.42 6.74
N ASP A 56 8.49 2.40 7.42
CA ASP A 56 9.33 2.56 8.61
C ASP A 56 10.75 3.00 8.23
N ARG A 57 11.35 2.36 7.22
CA ARG A 57 12.79 2.49 6.90
C ARG A 57 13.07 3.46 5.75
N GLY A 58 12.18 3.57 4.77
CA GLY A 58 12.36 4.43 3.60
C GLY A 58 12.65 5.89 3.97
N PRO A 59 11.89 6.53 4.90
CA PRO A 59 12.15 7.90 5.32
C PRO A 59 13.47 8.13 6.08
N GLN A 60 14.13 7.06 6.56
CA GLN A 60 15.32 7.14 7.41
C GLN A 60 16.64 7.05 6.62
N VAL A 61 16.56 6.75 5.33
CA VAL A 61 17.71 6.61 4.45
C VAL A 61 18.41 7.94 4.20
N ARG A 62 19.69 7.89 3.82
CA ARG A 62 20.56 9.06 3.68
C ARG A 62 21.24 9.15 2.32
N SER A 63 21.46 8.04 1.63
CA SER A 63 22.09 8.00 0.33
C SER A 63 21.19 8.67 -0.72
N LEU A 64 21.80 9.35 -1.69
CA LEU A 64 21.05 10.10 -2.70
C LEU A 64 20.16 9.18 -3.54
N SER A 65 20.67 8.00 -3.92
CA SER A 65 19.94 7.10 -4.81
C SER A 65 18.70 6.53 -4.14
N ILE A 66 18.79 5.98 -2.93
CA ILE A 66 17.59 5.45 -2.27
C ILE A 66 16.67 6.56 -1.76
N THR A 67 17.19 7.71 -1.32
CA THR A 67 16.36 8.86 -0.94
C THR A 67 15.46 9.26 -2.10
N ARG A 68 15.99 9.36 -3.32
CA ARG A 68 15.24 9.72 -4.52
C ARG A 68 14.14 8.71 -4.88
N HIS A 69 14.33 7.42 -4.59
CA HIS A 69 13.55 6.36 -5.19
C HIS A 69 12.72 5.50 -4.23
N TRP A 70 12.97 5.51 -2.92
CA TRP A 70 12.19 4.69 -1.98
C TRP A 70 10.67 4.90 -2.09
N PRO A 71 10.11 6.11 -2.38
CA PRO A 71 8.66 6.25 -2.54
C PRO A 71 8.12 5.48 -3.76
N ARG A 72 8.96 5.18 -4.77
CA ARG A 72 8.56 4.35 -5.91
C ARG A 72 8.22 2.92 -5.51
N LEU A 73 8.78 2.42 -4.41
CA LEU A 73 8.37 1.12 -3.86
C LEU A 73 6.90 1.17 -3.41
N ILE A 74 6.46 2.29 -2.84
CA ILE A 74 5.04 2.52 -2.50
C ILE A 74 4.19 2.62 -3.77
N ALA A 75 4.63 3.42 -4.74
CA ALA A 75 3.94 3.52 -6.03
C ALA A 75 3.77 2.15 -6.68
N PHE A 76 4.80 1.32 -6.65
CA PHE A 76 4.80 -0.04 -7.17
C PHE A 76 3.75 -0.91 -6.46
N MET A 77 3.76 -0.95 -5.12
CA MET A 77 2.79 -1.72 -4.33
C MET A 77 1.35 -1.31 -4.67
N TYR A 78 1.03 -0.01 -4.67
CA TYR A 78 -0.33 0.46 -4.96
C TYR A 78 -0.74 0.36 -6.43
N THR A 79 0.21 0.20 -7.35
CA THR A 79 -0.07 0.02 -8.78
C THR A 79 -0.34 -1.45 -9.14
N TYR A 80 0.40 -2.38 -8.53
CA TYR A 80 0.44 -3.78 -8.97
C TYR A 80 -0.11 -4.79 -7.96
N TRP A 81 -0.27 -4.43 -6.69
CA TRP A 81 -0.86 -5.37 -5.72
C TRP A 81 -2.35 -5.55 -5.96
N ASP A 82 -2.85 -6.73 -5.60
CA ASP A 82 -4.27 -7.05 -5.65
C ASP A 82 -5.03 -6.11 -4.71
N HIS A 83 -6.07 -5.48 -5.25
CA HIS A 83 -6.87 -4.53 -4.52
C HIS A 83 -7.48 -5.14 -3.25
N LEU A 84 -7.99 -6.37 -3.31
CA LEU A 84 -8.64 -7.04 -2.18
C LEU A 84 -7.66 -7.23 -1.02
N ARG A 85 -6.42 -7.63 -1.33
CA ARG A 85 -5.36 -7.81 -0.32
C ARG A 85 -4.97 -6.51 0.35
N VAL A 86 -4.87 -5.43 -0.42
CA VAL A 86 -4.46 -4.13 0.13
C VAL A 86 -5.55 -3.50 1.00
N VAL A 87 -6.85 -3.75 0.71
CA VAL A 87 -7.96 -3.28 1.56
C VAL A 87 -7.91 -3.93 2.94
N GLU A 88 -7.50 -5.19 3.02
CA GLU A 88 -7.37 -5.92 4.29
C GLU A 88 -6.21 -5.41 5.16
N PHE A 89 -5.27 -4.66 4.60
CA PHE A 89 -4.12 -4.17 5.34
C PHE A 89 -4.53 -3.10 6.33
N LYS A 90 -4.18 -3.33 7.60
CA LYS A 90 -4.39 -2.38 8.69
C LYS A 90 -3.32 -1.30 8.69
N ILE A 91 -3.29 -0.48 7.65
CA ILE A 91 -2.36 0.66 7.52
C ILE A 91 -3.15 1.96 7.68
N SER A 92 -2.68 2.81 8.58
CA SER A 92 -3.23 4.15 8.75
C SER A 92 -2.98 4.97 7.49
N GLU A 93 -4.05 5.36 6.80
CA GLU A 93 -4.00 6.26 5.65
C GLU A 93 -3.36 7.60 6.02
N HIS A 94 -3.72 8.15 7.19
CA HIS A 94 -3.09 9.35 7.71
C HIS A 94 -1.56 9.21 7.81
N ARG A 95 -1.07 8.11 8.40
CA ARG A 95 0.37 7.85 8.50
C ARG A 95 1.03 7.77 7.12
N LEU A 96 0.41 7.07 6.18
CA LEU A 96 0.90 6.93 4.81
C LEU A 96 1.03 8.30 4.12
N LEU A 97 -0.02 9.12 4.22
CA LEU A 97 -0.06 10.45 3.62
C LEU A 97 0.99 11.37 4.24
N THR A 98 1.10 11.41 5.58
CA THR A 98 2.12 12.24 6.26
C THR A 98 3.53 11.87 5.82
N ILE A 99 3.84 10.57 5.73
CA ILE A 99 5.16 10.10 5.27
C ILE A 99 5.44 10.56 3.83
N LEU A 100 4.45 10.45 2.95
CA LEU A 100 4.59 10.87 1.55
C LEU A 100 4.63 12.39 1.40
N ASP A 101 3.94 13.15 2.25
CA ASP A 101 4.00 14.61 2.27
C ASP A 101 5.40 15.08 2.65
N CYS A 102 6.03 14.46 3.66
CA CYS A 102 7.43 14.72 3.98
C CYS A 102 8.36 14.39 2.79
N ALA A 103 8.13 13.25 2.13
CA ALA A 103 8.88 12.86 0.94
C ALA A 103 8.67 13.80 -0.25
N TRP A 104 7.49 14.42 -0.36
CA TRP A 104 7.17 15.39 -1.39
C TRP A 104 7.91 16.72 -1.19
N GLN A 105 8.01 17.15 0.06
CA GLN A 105 8.71 18.39 0.41
C GLN A 105 10.20 18.31 0.05
N ASN A 106 10.82 17.14 0.23
CA ASN A 106 12.21 16.90 -0.18
C ASN A 106 12.38 16.90 -1.71
N PRO A 107 13.22 17.80 -2.28
CA PRO A 107 13.44 17.90 -3.73
C PRO A 107 13.91 16.60 -4.39
N LEU A 108 14.68 15.77 -3.68
CA LEU A 108 15.21 14.51 -4.22
C LEU A 108 14.11 13.48 -4.44
N SER A 109 13.22 13.31 -3.47
CA SER A 109 12.15 12.29 -3.49
C SER A 109 10.84 12.80 -4.07
N ARG A 110 10.71 14.11 -4.35
CA ARG A 110 9.44 14.74 -4.77
C ARG A 110 8.75 14.03 -5.92
N THR A 111 9.47 13.71 -6.99
CA THR A 111 8.87 13.06 -8.17
C THR A 111 8.38 11.65 -7.84
N ALA A 112 9.14 10.88 -7.07
CA ALA A 112 8.73 9.55 -6.63
C ALA A 112 7.54 9.60 -5.66
N ALA A 113 7.52 10.56 -4.73
CA ALA A 113 6.40 10.76 -3.80
C ALA A 113 5.12 11.11 -4.57
N LYS A 114 5.24 11.97 -5.59
CA LYS A 114 4.18 12.39 -6.50
C LYS A 114 3.60 11.20 -7.30
N GLU A 115 4.45 10.30 -7.77
CA GLU A 115 4.04 9.03 -8.37
C GLU A 115 3.29 8.12 -7.37
N ALA A 116 3.79 8.00 -6.14
CA ALA A 116 3.18 7.19 -5.08
C ALA A 116 1.79 7.70 -4.69
N MET A 117 1.65 9.00 -4.46
CA MET A 117 0.35 9.64 -4.18
C MET A 117 -0.65 9.41 -5.31
N LYS A 118 -0.20 9.51 -6.58
CA LYS A 118 -1.06 9.23 -7.74
C LYS A 118 -1.51 7.77 -7.79
N ALA A 119 -0.62 6.84 -7.47
CA ALA A 119 -0.96 5.40 -7.40
C ALA A 119 -1.98 5.13 -6.29
N ILE A 120 -1.78 5.69 -5.10
CA ILE A 120 -2.71 5.58 -3.96
C ILE A 120 -4.07 6.19 -4.32
N ARG A 121 -4.10 7.37 -4.94
CA ARG A 121 -5.36 8.01 -5.35
C ARG A 121 -6.15 7.12 -6.33
N ARG A 122 -5.49 6.61 -7.36
CA ARG A 122 -6.11 5.68 -8.33
C ARG A 122 -6.60 4.41 -7.66
N TYR A 123 -5.87 3.93 -6.65
CA TYR A 123 -6.28 2.80 -5.84
C TYR A 123 -7.56 3.10 -5.05
N THR A 124 -7.64 4.24 -4.39
CA THR A 124 -8.83 4.66 -3.62
C THR A 124 -10.04 4.90 -4.52
N GLU A 125 -9.86 5.52 -5.69
CA GLU A 125 -10.92 5.76 -6.69
C GLU A 125 -11.45 4.45 -7.31
N ARG A 126 -10.64 3.38 -7.36
CA ARG A 126 -11.04 2.06 -7.87
C ARG A 126 -11.88 1.24 -6.91
N ARG A 127 -12.09 1.69 -5.66
CA ARG A 127 -13.06 1.04 -4.76
C ARG A 127 -14.43 1.07 -5.44
N PRO A 128 -15.01 -0.08 -5.83
CA PRO A 128 -16.32 -0.06 -6.44
C PRO A 128 -17.31 0.54 -5.44
N GLN A 129 -18.05 1.55 -5.88
CA GLN A 129 -19.18 2.15 -5.14
C GLN A 129 -20.37 1.17 -5.01
N LEU A 130 -20.11 -0.14 -4.96
CA LEU A 130 -21.12 -1.20 -4.88
C LEU A 130 -21.70 -1.38 -3.46
N ALA A 131 -21.35 -0.50 -2.52
CA ALA A 131 -21.74 -0.62 -1.12
C ALA A 131 -22.83 0.37 -0.67
N THR A 132 -23.70 0.90 -1.55
CA THR A 132 -24.79 1.80 -1.09
C THR A 132 -26.10 1.85 -1.90
N VAL A 133 -26.45 0.88 -2.75
CA VAL A 133 -27.85 0.81 -3.25
C VAL A 133 -28.32 -0.64 -3.36
N TRP A 134 -28.91 -1.15 -2.27
CA TRP A 134 -29.95 -2.16 -2.41
C TRP A 134 -31.21 -1.41 -2.87
N PRO A 135 -31.84 -1.72 -4.01
CA PRO A 135 -33.17 -1.20 -4.25
C PRO A 135 -34.09 -1.84 -3.20
N THR A 136 -34.58 -1.05 -2.26
CA THR A 136 -35.83 -1.39 -1.56
C THR A 136 -36.91 -1.37 -2.63
N VAL A 137 -37.14 -2.54 -3.23
CA VAL A 137 -38.30 -2.76 -4.06
C VAL A 137 -39.48 -2.79 -3.10
N ASP A 138 -40.10 -1.63 -2.86
CA ASP A 138 -41.46 -1.58 -2.35
C ASP A 138 -42.37 -2.16 -3.45
N VAL A 139 -42.52 -3.48 -3.42
CA VAL A 139 -43.55 -4.17 -4.20
C VAL A 139 -44.90 -3.74 -3.60
N LYS A 140 -45.48 -2.66 -4.11
CA LYS A 140 -46.91 -2.42 -3.95
C LYS A 140 -47.65 -3.47 -4.76
N ILE A 141 -48.06 -4.54 -4.07
CA ILE A 141 -49.01 -5.52 -4.61
C ILE A 141 -50.31 -4.74 -4.90
N PRO A 142 -50.80 -4.71 -6.15
CA PRO A 142 -52.09 -4.10 -6.44
C PRO A 142 -53.17 -4.88 -5.70
N ALA A 143 -53.90 -4.21 -4.81
CA ALA A 143 -55.10 -4.77 -4.22
C ALA A 143 -56.10 -5.03 -5.37
N ALA A 144 -56.56 -6.27 -5.49
CA ALA A 144 -57.57 -6.66 -6.47
C ALA A 144 -58.86 -5.84 -6.24
N PRO A 145 -59.59 -5.47 -7.31
CA PRO A 145 -60.86 -4.78 -7.17
C PRO A 145 -61.87 -5.72 -6.49
N MET A 146 -62.32 -5.33 -5.30
CA MET A 146 -63.43 -5.96 -4.61
C MET A 146 -64.71 -5.58 -5.37
N ASN A 147 -65.32 -6.58 -5.98
CA ASN A 147 -66.51 -6.45 -6.81
C ASN A 147 -67.72 -6.69 -5.89
N ASP A 148 -68.33 -5.61 -5.40
CA ASP A 148 -69.57 -5.71 -4.63
C ASP A 148 -70.77 -5.64 -5.60
N ARG A 149 -71.52 -6.74 -5.60
CA ARG A 149 -72.89 -6.85 -6.12
C ARG A 149 -73.88 -6.43 -5.06
#